data_AF-A0A7V3ADA4-F1
#
_entry.id   AF-A0A7V3ADA4-F1
#
_cell.length_a   1.000
_cell.length_b   1.000
_cell.length_c   1.000
_cell.angle_alpha   90.00
_cell.angle_beta   90.00
_cell.angle_gamma   90.00
#
_symmetry.space_group_name_H-M   'P 1'
#
loop_
_entity.id
_entity.type
_entity.pdbx_description
1 polymer ?
#
loop_
_entity_poly.entity_id
_entity_poly.type
_entity_poly.pdbx_seq_one_letter_code
_entity_poly.pdbx_strand_id
1 'polypeptide(L)'
;MKSRIQEQPDTTSPAHPRRARKRRHGAAPRPARQYPQHKTIEELAAEQGVKPRKWDEVVGMGADLWSSDAEFEEFVRGIRDRRQQDLRQCR
;
A
#
# COMPACT_ATOMS: atom_id res chain seq x y z
N MET A 1 2.71 9.88 -47.28
CA MET A 1 1.57 9.30 -46.54
C MET A 1 1.67 9.79 -45.10
N LYS A 2 0.91 10.84 -44.74
CA LYS A 2 0.92 11.45 -43.39
C LYS A 2 -0.37 11.06 -42.70
N SER A 3 -0.27 10.31 -41.61
CA SER A 3 -1.42 9.73 -40.91
C SER A 3 -2.02 10.73 -39.92
N ARG A 4 -3.26 11.13 -40.24
CA ARG A 4 -4.39 11.53 -39.40
C ARG A 4 -4.12 11.71 -37.89
N ILE A 5 -4.06 12.98 -37.48
CA ILE A 5 -4.28 13.44 -36.10
C ILE A 5 -5.74 13.15 -35.74
N GLN A 6 -5.96 12.37 -34.69
CA GLN A 6 -7.28 12.01 -34.18
C GLN A 6 -7.60 12.97 -33.04
N GLU A 7 -8.35 14.03 -33.35
CA GLU A 7 -8.87 14.99 -32.36
C GLU A 7 -9.93 14.30 -31.49
N GLN A 8 -9.80 14.43 -30.18
CA GLN A 8 -10.78 13.93 -29.22
C GLN A 8 -11.95 14.91 -29.09
N PRO A 9 -13.20 14.44 -28.97
CA PRO A 9 -14.35 15.31 -28.87
C PRO A 9 -14.47 15.97 -27.49
N ASP A 10 -14.81 17.25 -27.50
CA ASP A 10 -15.12 18.07 -26.34
C ASP A 10 -16.24 17.45 -25.48
N THR A 11 -15.88 16.95 -24.30
CA THR A 11 -16.88 16.55 -23.30
C THR A 11 -17.34 17.80 -22.54
N THR A 12 -18.15 18.64 -23.18
CA THR A 12 -18.94 19.65 -22.46
C THR A 12 -20.06 18.92 -21.72
N SER A 13 -19.81 18.61 -20.45
CA SER A 13 -20.78 17.99 -19.55
C SER A 13 -21.90 18.98 -19.21
N PRO A 14 -23.18 18.63 -19.37
CA PRO A 14 -24.28 19.55 -19.10
C PRO A 14 -24.42 19.81 -17.60
N ALA A 15 -24.51 21.09 -17.23
CA ALA A 15 -24.65 21.54 -15.85
C ALA A 15 -25.98 21.07 -15.24
N HIS A 16 -25.93 20.26 -14.19
CA HIS A 16 -27.10 19.94 -13.37
C HIS A 16 -27.42 21.09 -12.39
N PRO A 17 -28.69 21.53 -12.27
CA PRO A 17 -29.06 22.57 -11.31
C PRO A 17 -28.97 22.04 -9.88
N ARG A 18 -28.18 22.72 -9.03
CA ARG A 18 -28.03 22.41 -7.60
C ARG A 18 -29.35 22.68 -6.86
N ARG A 19 -30.10 21.62 -6.55
CA ARG A 19 -31.19 21.70 -5.56
C ARG A 19 -30.61 22.09 -4.20
N ALA A 20 -31.06 23.22 -3.65
CA ALA A 20 -30.69 23.67 -2.32
C ALA A 20 -31.17 22.68 -1.24
N ARG A 21 -30.23 21.99 -0.59
CA ARG A 21 -30.52 21.13 0.56
C ARG A 21 -30.82 22.00 1.79
N LYS A 22 -32.04 21.86 2.31
CA LYS A 22 -32.50 22.46 3.58
C LYS A 22 -31.60 21.99 4.73
N ARG A 23 -30.89 22.90 5.40
CA ARG A 23 -30.01 22.57 6.54
C ARG A 23 -30.88 22.23 7.76
N ARG A 24 -30.79 21.00 8.24
CA ARG A 24 -31.31 20.63 9.57
C ARG A 24 -30.30 21.12 10.62
N HIS A 25 -30.74 21.99 11.51
CA HIS A 25 -30.00 22.36 12.71
C HIS A 25 -30.21 21.27 13.77
N GLY A 26 -29.15 20.96 14.54
CA GLY A 26 -29.28 20.24 15.80
C GLY A 26 -28.89 18.77 15.78
N ALA A 27 -27.60 18.47 15.57
CA ALA A 27 -26.96 17.34 16.21
C ALA A 27 -25.71 17.88 16.90
N ALA A 28 -25.60 17.71 18.22
CA ALA A 28 -24.37 18.03 18.94
C ALA A 28 -23.20 17.27 18.29
N PRO A 29 -22.05 17.92 18.04
CA PRO A 29 -20.91 17.23 17.48
C PRO A 29 -20.52 16.09 18.44
N ARG A 30 -20.56 14.84 17.95
CA ARG A 30 -19.97 13.71 18.68
C ARG A 30 -18.50 14.04 18.94
N PRO A 31 -17.96 13.75 20.14
CA PRO A 31 -16.53 13.93 20.38
C PRO A 31 -15.76 13.14 19.31
N ALA A 32 -14.81 13.81 18.67
CA ALA A 32 -13.95 13.16 17.69
C ALA A 32 -13.29 11.96 18.37
N ARG A 33 -13.34 10.78 17.73
CA ARG A 33 -12.51 9.65 18.13
C ARG A 33 -11.05 10.14 18.11
N GLN A 34 -10.43 10.19 19.28
CA GLN A 34 -9.00 10.43 19.38
C GLN A 34 -8.31 9.18 18.84
N TYR A 35 -7.82 9.27 17.61
CA TYR A 35 -6.93 8.24 17.09
C TYR A 35 -5.62 8.32 17.88
N PRO A 36 -4.99 7.18 18.21
CA PRO A 36 -3.65 7.21 18.78
C PRO A 36 -2.76 8.07 17.88
N GLN A 37 -2.03 9.00 18.51
CA GLN A 37 -1.11 9.89 17.80
C GLN A 37 -0.20 9.04 16.91
N HIS A 38 -0.12 9.39 15.63
CA HIS A 38 0.74 8.70 14.68
C HIS A 38 2.18 8.95 15.11
N LYS A 39 2.85 7.90 15.61
CA LYS A 39 4.28 7.97 15.91
C LYS A 39 5.08 8.07 14.62
N THR A 40 6.16 8.85 14.63
CA THR A 40 7.08 8.91 13.48
C THR A 40 7.94 7.64 13.42
N ILE A 41 8.60 7.41 12.28
CA ILE A 41 9.52 6.28 12.12
C ILE A 41 10.68 6.40 13.13
N GLU A 42 11.14 7.62 13.40
CA GLU A 42 12.20 7.92 14.35
C GLU A 42 11.79 7.58 15.78
N GLU A 43 10.56 7.93 16.18
CA GLU A 43 10.01 7.59 17.50
C GLU A 43 9.90 6.07 17.68
N LEU A 44 9.39 5.37 16.67
CA LEU A 44 9.29 3.90 16.69
C LEU A 44 10.67 3.24 16.75
N ALA A 45 11.64 3.78 16.03
CA ALA A 45 13.01 3.26 16.03
C ALA A 45 13.70 3.48 17.38
N ALA A 46 13.50 4.65 17.99
CA ALA A 46 14.01 4.96 19.32
C ALA A 46 13.44 4.02 20.40
N GLU A 47 12.14 3.69 20.33
CA GLU A 47 11.50 2.73 21.26
C GLU A 47 12.10 1.33 21.18
N GLN A 48 12.58 0.93 20.00
CA GLN A 48 13.18 -0.40 19.77
C GLN A 48 14.71 -0.39 19.89
N GLY A 49 15.32 0.77 20.16
CA GLY A 49 16.78 0.92 20.19
C GLY A 49 17.45 0.68 18.84
N VAL A 50 16.73 0.85 17.73
CA VAL A 50 17.24 0.65 16.37
C VAL A 50 17.47 2.00 15.70
N LYS A 51 18.46 2.08 14.81
CA LYS A 51 18.65 3.26 13.95
C LYS A 51 17.80 3.08 12.68
N PRO A 52 16.91 4.04 12.34
CA PRO A 52 16.22 4.01 11.07
C PRO A 52 17.25 4.02 9.94
N ARG A 53 17.08 3.13 8.96
CA ARG A 53 17.88 3.10 7.73
C ARG A 53 17.06 3.66 6.59
N LYS A 54 17.71 4.32 5.64
CA LYS A 54 17.03 4.80 4.43
C LYS A 54 16.73 3.62 3.52
N TRP A 55 15.63 3.70 2.79
CA TRP A 55 15.24 2.65 1.84
C TRP A 55 16.34 2.37 0.82
N ASP A 56 16.95 3.42 0.27
CA ASP A 56 18.03 3.31 -0.71
C ASP A 56 19.27 2.55 -0.18
N GLU A 57 19.49 2.55 1.13
CA GLU A 57 20.58 1.78 1.76
C GLU A 57 20.25 0.29 1.88
N VAL A 58 18.97 -0.08 1.88
CA VAL A 58 18.49 -1.45 2.09
C VAL A 58 18.21 -2.13 0.74
N VAL A 59 17.82 -1.37 -0.28
CA VAL A 59 17.60 -1.89 -1.63
C VAL A 59 18.90 -2.48 -2.16
N GLY A 60 18.87 -3.73 -2.58
CA GLY A 60 20.03 -4.42 -3.15
C GLY A 60 20.93 -5.13 -2.14
N MET A 61 20.78 -4.92 -0.83
CA MET A 61 21.45 -5.77 0.19
C MET A 61 21.07 -7.26 0.04
N GLY A 62 19.94 -7.52 -0.62
CA GLY A 62 19.42 -8.83 -0.97
C GLY A 62 20.07 -9.52 -2.17
N ALA A 63 20.84 -8.80 -2.99
CA ALA A 63 21.23 -9.28 -4.31
C ALA A 63 22.20 -10.46 -4.26
N ASP A 64 23.13 -10.44 -3.30
CA ASP A 64 24.17 -11.47 -3.14
C ASP A 64 23.79 -12.56 -2.13
N LEU A 65 22.53 -12.59 -1.67
CA LEU A 65 22.06 -13.60 -0.71
C LEU A 65 21.96 -15.01 -1.32
N TRP A 66 22.00 -15.12 -2.65
CA TRP A 66 21.88 -16.37 -3.37
C TRP A 66 23.00 -16.49 -4.39
N SER A 67 23.63 -17.66 -4.45
CA SER A 67 24.70 -17.93 -5.42
C SER A 67 24.13 -18.12 -6.83
N SER A 68 22.82 -18.40 -6.94
CA SER A 68 22.09 -18.53 -8.20
C SER A 68 20.57 -18.42 -8.01
N ASP A 69 19.87 -18.09 -9.09
CA ASP A 69 18.39 -18.13 -9.14
C ASP A 69 17.83 -19.52 -8.78
N ALA A 70 18.56 -20.59 -9.12
CA ALA A 70 18.16 -21.96 -8.79
C ALA A 70 18.12 -22.22 -7.28
N GLU A 71 19.08 -21.66 -6.53
CA GLU A 71 19.14 -21.75 -5.06
C GLU A 71 17.95 -21.02 -4.42
N PHE A 72 17.65 -19.82 -4.93
CA PHE A 72 16.47 -19.06 -4.50
C PHE A 72 15.16 -19.83 -4.77
N GLU A 73 14.99 -20.40 -5.95
CA GLU A 73 13.80 -21.15 -6.31
C GLU A 73 13.63 -22.43 -5.47
N GLU A 74 14.73 -23.12 -5.15
CA GLU A 74 14.70 -24.25 -4.23
C GLU A 74 14.26 -23.85 -2.82
N PHE A 75 14.79 -22.74 -2.31
CA PHE A 75 14.34 -22.21 -1.03
C PHE A 75 12.84 -21.87 -1.03
N VAL A 76 12.36 -21.17 -2.07
CA VAL A 76 10.94 -20.82 -2.23
C VAL A 76 10.07 -22.08 -2.30
N ARG A 77 10.50 -23.09 -3.05
CA ARG A 77 9.83 -24.40 -3.11
C ARG A 77 9.70 -25.03 -1.73
N GLY A 78 10.79 -25.04 -0.94
CA GLY A 78 10.79 -25.58 0.42
C GLY A 78 9.85 -24.83 1.40
N ILE A 79 9.59 -23.53 1.19
CA ILE A 79 8.57 -22.80 1.96
C ILE A 79 7.16 -23.24 1.53
N ARG A 80 6.91 -23.31 0.22
CA ARG A 80 5.59 -23.68 -0.32
C ARG A 80 5.20 -25.09 0.11
N ASP A 81 6.12 -26.03 0.05
CA ASP A 81 5.89 -27.43 0.41
C ASP A 81 5.53 -27.57 1.89
N ARG A 82 6.26 -26.89 2.79
CA ARG A 82 5.95 -26.88 4.23
C ARG A 82 4.58 -26.30 4.52
N ARG A 83 4.22 -25.17 3.91
CA ARG A 83 2.88 -24.57 4.08
C ARG A 83 1.77 -25.50 3.58
N GLN A 84 2.03 -26.23 2.50
CA GLN A 84 1.09 -27.23 1.97
C GLN A 84 0.97 -28.43 2.92
N GLN A 85 2.05 -28.84 3.58
CA GLN A 85 2.01 -29.88 4.60
C GLN A 85 1.24 -29.43 5.84
N ASP A 86 1.46 -28.21 6.34
CA ASP A 86 0.73 -27.67 7.50
C ASP A 86 -0.78 -27.63 7.26
N LEU A 87 -1.20 -27.17 6.06
CA LEU A 87 -2.60 -27.18 5.66
C LEU A 87 -3.21 -28.59 5.58
N ARG A 88 -2.40 -29.59 5.27
CA ARG A 88 -2.83 -31.00 5.24
C ARG A 88 -2.88 -31.63 6.63
N GLN A 89 -2.06 -31.16 7.57
CA GLN A 89 -2.00 -31.67 8.94
C GLN A 89 -3.09 -31.07 9.85
N CYS A 90 -3.66 -29.92 9.48
CA CYS A 90 -4.80 -29.30 10.20
C CYS A 90 -6.18 -29.85 9.80
N ARG A 91 -6.26 -31.08 9.28
CA ARG A 91 -7.50 -31.71 8.79
C ARG A 91 -7.72 -33.06 9.46
#